data_AF-A0AB36ZZK5-F1
#
_entry.id   AF-A0AB36ZZK5-F1
#
_cell.length_a   1.000
_cell.length_b   1.000
_cell.length_c   1.000
_cell.angle_alpha   90.00
_cell.angle_beta   90.00
_cell.angle_gamma   90.00
#
_symmetry.space_group_name_H-M   'P 1'
#
loop_
_entity.id
_entity.type
_entity.pdbx_description
1 polymer ?
#
loop_
_entity_poly.entity_id
_entity_poly.type
_entity_poly.pdbx_seq_one_letter_code
_entity_poly.pdbx_strand_id
1 'polypeptide(L)'
;MEKEIYNLCDFLNQEEIDFLKDRDRILLTNKDKITMYLKSNNSLKQQVTKIKKELDIDISVFTYRNFLLKYFKKAYEEHNINKVFLNSQYTILRLILNEGFDDSKKIYNFLLNNGSLKIVKNDENSVIKYIDFYKKLEDFISTKNLSLKIIPEDEDNLNEVDIKNEIHDSEIVEIIDNTKRIDIELIDDSTETHNISFLKNYYIVEEFSGKKFDFIEKNLYLIPNTNEGKIFDFTMIKELIKDVRLMPEYSLVLYDNSNIDAKIYIYRYINGDLVFLDSFSSLLIVDILDLINLALKKFLTLYKIYFEKENKYVKYENS
;
A
#
# COMPACT_ATOMS: atom_id res chain seq x y z
N MET A 1 -4.74 35.63 7.21
CA MET A 1 -3.63 34.90 7.85
C MET A 1 -4.19 33.73 8.62
N GLU A 2 -4.17 32.53 8.05
CA GLU A 2 -4.41 31.31 8.84
C GLU A 2 -3.29 31.20 9.89
N LYS A 3 -3.65 30.85 11.14
CA LYS A 3 -2.65 30.60 12.18
C LYS A 3 -1.86 29.36 11.77
N GLU A 4 -0.57 29.53 11.47
CA GLU A 4 0.31 28.43 11.14
C GLU A 4 0.29 27.39 12.29
N ILE A 5 0.01 26.14 11.95
CA ILE A 5 -0.11 25.05 12.92
C ILE A 5 1.30 24.55 13.21
N TYR A 6 1.67 24.48 14.49
CA TYR A 6 3.00 24.08 14.94
C TYR A 6 2.94 22.94 15.97
N ASN A 7 4.06 22.23 16.17
CA ASN A 7 4.21 21.31 17.29
C ASN A 7 4.75 22.10 18.50
N LEU A 8 4.02 22.11 19.60
CA LEU A 8 4.48 22.76 20.84
C LEU A 8 5.75 22.11 21.38
N CYS A 9 5.97 20.81 21.17
CA CYS A 9 7.16 20.09 21.63
C CYS A 9 8.49 20.63 21.07
N ASP A 10 8.44 21.37 19.97
CA ASP A 10 9.62 21.95 19.33
C ASP A 10 10.09 23.23 20.04
N PHE A 11 9.23 23.81 20.89
CA PHE A 11 9.50 25.05 21.63
C PHE A 11 9.71 24.86 23.13
N LEU A 12 9.49 23.64 23.65
CA LEU A 12 9.67 23.33 25.07
C LEU A 12 11.15 23.01 25.36
N ASN A 13 11.69 23.61 26.41
CA ASN A 13 12.99 23.28 26.96
C ASN A 13 12.89 22.15 28.01
N GLN A 14 14.05 21.61 28.44
CA GLN A 14 14.08 20.47 29.36
C GLN A 14 13.50 20.82 30.75
N GLU A 15 13.75 22.03 31.26
CA GLU A 15 13.22 22.47 32.55
C GLU A 15 11.69 22.49 32.52
N GLU A 16 11.08 23.05 31.47
CA GLU A 16 9.63 23.06 31.25
C GLU A 16 9.05 21.65 31.17
N ILE A 17 9.76 20.72 30.54
CA ILE A 17 9.36 19.30 30.44
C ILE A 17 9.41 18.61 31.80
N ASP A 18 10.41 18.91 32.63
CA ASP A 18 10.62 18.26 33.93
C ASP A 18 9.50 18.58 34.95
N PHE A 19 8.87 19.76 34.83
CA PHE A 19 7.72 20.17 35.65
C PHE A 19 6.38 19.53 35.23
N LEU A 20 6.33 18.82 34.10
CA LEU A 20 5.10 18.17 33.64
C LEU A 20 4.81 16.89 34.42
N LYS A 21 3.56 16.44 34.30
CA LYS A 21 3.14 15.13 34.84
C LYS A 21 4.02 14.03 34.25
N ASP A 22 4.38 13.03 35.07
CA ASP A 22 5.30 11.94 34.70
C ASP A 22 5.05 11.37 33.30
N ARG A 23 3.80 11.11 32.93
CA ARG A 23 3.44 10.60 31.61
C ARG A 23 3.81 11.56 30.47
N ASP A 24 3.40 12.83 30.57
CA ASP A 24 3.68 13.84 29.54
C ASP A 24 5.19 14.10 29.48
N ARG A 25 5.87 14.12 30.64
CA ARG A 25 7.32 14.23 30.74
C ARG A 25 8.01 13.11 29.98
N ILE A 26 7.74 11.83 30.30
CA ILE A 26 8.40 10.69 29.64
C ILE A 26 8.15 10.71 28.12
N LEU A 27 6.93 11.02 27.68
CA LEU A 27 6.62 11.10 26.25
C LEU A 27 7.36 12.24 25.54
N LEU A 28 7.47 13.42 26.16
CA LEU A 28 8.18 14.58 25.59
C LEU A 28 9.70 14.40 25.63
N THR A 29 10.25 13.75 26.66
CA THR A 29 11.66 13.33 26.69
C THR A 29 11.98 12.36 25.54
N ASN A 30 10.98 11.63 25.04
CA ASN A 30 11.09 10.72 23.89
C ASN A 30 10.48 11.29 22.61
N LYS A 31 10.43 12.63 22.44
CA LYS A 31 9.72 13.28 21.32
C LYS A 31 10.14 12.79 19.94
N ASP A 32 11.41 12.45 19.72
CA ASP A 32 11.88 11.97 18.41
C ASP A 32 11.24 10.63 18.03
N LYS A 33 11.06 9.73 19.00
CA LYS A 33 10.34 8.47 18.79
C LYS A 33 8.88 8.71 18.46
N ILE A 34 8.23 9.63 19.16
CA ILE A 34 6.83 10.01 18.89
C ILE A 34 6.70 10.59 17.48
N THR A 35 7.60 11.48 17.07
CA THR A 35 7.65 12.01 15.71
C THR A 35 7.84 10.91 14.68
N MET A 36 8.72 9.93 14.93
CA MET A 36 8.92 8.79 14.04
C MET A 36 7.65 7.93 13.93
N TYR A 37 6.90 7.75 15.01
CA TYR A 37 5.62 7.05 14.99
C TYR A 37 4.57 7.78 14.17
N LEU A 38 4.48 9.10 14.25
CA LEU A 38 3.56 9.91 13.45
C LEU A 38 3.94 9.90 11.96
N LYS A 39 5.23 9.86 11.63
CA LYS A 39 5.70 9.69 10.25
C LYS A 39 5.45 8.29 9.70
N SER A 40 5.17 7.31 10.56
CA SER A 40 4.83 5.95 10.14
C SER A 40 3.33 5.81 9.83
N ASN A 41 2.97 4.83 9.00
CA ASN A 41 1.57 4.49 8.70
C ASN A 41 0.84 3.74 9.85
N ASN A 42 1.43 3.68 11.04
CA ASN A 42 0.85 2.97 12.18
C ASN A 42 -0.35 3.73 12.74
N SER A 43 -1.46 3.03 12.96
CA SER A 43 -2.60 3.57 13.71
C SER A 43 -2.22 3.96 15.13
N LEU A 44 -2.95 4.91 15.74
CA LEU A 44 -2.72 5.28 17.14
C LEU A 44 -2.76 4.08 18.10
N LYS A 45 -3.58 3.06 17.82
CA LYS A 45 -3.64 1.81 18.62
C LYS A 45 -2.31 1.05 18.54
N GLN A 46 -1.72 0.95 17.35
CA GLN A 46 -0.40 0.34 17.17
C GLN A 46 0.71 1.18 17.82
N GLN A 47 0.65 2.51 17.68
CA GLN A 47 1.60 3.42 18.33
C GLN A 47 1.56 3.27 19.86
N VAL A 48 0.38 3.25 20.46
CA VAL A 48 0.19 3.01 21.91
C VAL A 48 0.78 1.66 22.33
N THR A 49 0.59 0.61 21.54
CA THR A 49 1.16 -0.72 21.84
C THR A 49 2.68 -0.68 21.89
N LYS A 50 3.32 0.04 20.96
CA LYS A 50 4.78 0.25 20.94
C LYS A 50 5.25 1.10 22.12
N ILE A 51 4.57 2.21 22.40
CA ILE A 51 4.86 3.09 23.53
C ILE A 51 4.82 2.34 24.86
N LYS A 52 3.79 1.52 25.08
CA LYS A 52 3.68 0.68 26.30
C LYS A 52 4.88 -0.25 26.44
N LYS A 53 5.29 -0.89 25.35
CA LYS A 53 6.40 -1.85 25.35
C LYS A 53 7.76 -1.19 25.54
N GLU A 54 7.99 -0.04 24.91
CA GLU A 54 9.31 0.58 24.83
C GLU A 54 9.59 1.62 25.90
N LEU A 55 8.56 2.32 26.38
CA LEU A 55 8.68 3.38 27.37
C LEU A 55 8.17 2.98 28.76
N ASP A 56 7.62 1.77 28.88
CA ASP A 56 7.04 1.24 30.13
C ASP A 56 5.96 2.16 30.73
N ILE A 57 5.15 2.78 29.88
CA ILE A 57 4.06 3.66 30.28
C ILE A 57 2.72 3.05 29.91
N ASP A 58 1.83 2.89 30.89
CA ASP A 58 0.43 2.59 30.59
C ASP A 58 -0.33 3.86 30.15
N ILE A 59 -0.81 3.85 28.91
CA ILE A 59 -1.56 4.93 28.27
C ILE A 59 -2.69 4.39 27.38
N SER A 60 -3.84 5.06 27.41
CA SER A 60 -4.96 4.75 26.51
C SER A 60 -4.82 5.50 25.16
N VAL A 61 -5.48 4.99 24.11
CA VAL A 61 -5.53 5.67 22.80
C VAL A 61 -6.12 7.07 22.90
N PHE A 62 -7.16 7.25 23.72
CA PHE A 62 -7.79 8.55 23.95
C PHE A 62 -6.81 9.54 24.60
N THR A 63 -6.10 9.09 25.64
CA THR A 63 -5.12 9.93 26.35
C THR A 63 -3.95 10.29 25.44
N TYR A 64 -3.45 9.34 24.66
CA TYR A 64 -2.38 9.59 23.70
C TYR A 64 -2.81 10.56 22.59
N ARG A 65 -4.03 10.44 22.07
CA ARG A 65 -4.59 11.40 21.11
C ARG A 65 -4.60 12.83 21.67
N ASN A 66 -5.05 13.01 22.92
CA ASN A 66 -5.08 14.33 23.55
C ASN A 66 -3.67 14.91 23.76
N PHE A 67 -2.72 14.04 24.11
CA PHE A 67 -1.31 14.41 24.17
C PHE A 67 -0.79 14.90 22.81
N LEU A 68 -1.06 14.17 21.73
CA LEU A 68 -0.65 14.55 20.37
C LEU A 68 -1.31 15.86 19.90
N LEU A 69 -2.61 16.04 20.15
CA LEU A 69 -3.31 17.30 19.84
C LEU A 69 -2.73 18.50 20.59
N LYS A 70 -2.18 18.28 21.78
CA LYS A 70 -1.58 19.33 22.60
C LYS A 70 -0.15 19.66 22.19
N TYR A 71 0.69 18.63 21.98
CA TYR A 71 2.14 18.81 21.84
C TYR A 71 2.67 18.60 20.41
N PHE A 72 1.99 17.78 19.60
CA PHE A 72 2.41 17.38 18.25
C PHE A 72 1.33 17.70 17.21
N LYS A 73 0.63 18.82 17.37
CA LYS A 73 -0.59 19.13 16.59
C LYS A 73 -0.36 19.05 15.09
N LYS A 74 0.68 19.72 14.58
CA LYS A 74 1.04 19.71 13.15
C LYS A 74 1.35 18.29 12.65
N ALA A 75 2.26 17.60 13.33
CA ALA A 75 2.67 16.25 12.94
C ALA A 75 1.51 15.24 13.02
N TYR A 76 0.58 15.43 13.96
CA TYR A 76 -0.61 14.59 14.09
C TYR A 76 -1.64 14.86 12.99
N GLU A 77 -1.84 16.11 12.58
CA GLU A 77 -2.69 16.45 11.43
C GLU A 77 -2.11 15.87 10.13
N GLU A 78 -0.81 16.04 9.89
CA GLU A 78 -0.11 15.43 8.75
C GLU A 78 -0.23 13.89 8.74
N HIS A 79 -0.09 13.24 9.90
CA HIS A 79 -0.29 11.80 10.05
C HIS A 79 -1.69 11.36 9.59
N ASN A 80 -2.73 12.10 9.99
CA ASN A 80 -4.10 11.77 9.61
C ASN A 80 -4.35 11.97 8.12
N ILE A 81 -3.84 13.06 7.53
CA ILE A 81 -3.92 13.32 6.09
C ILE A 81 -3.25 12.18 5.31
N ASN A 82 -2.01 11.84 5.67
CA ASN A 82 -1.26 10.77 5.02
C ASN A 82 -2.00 9.43 5.08
N LYS A 83 -2.57 9.10 6.25
CA LYS A 83 -3.28 7.84 6.44
C LYS A 83 -4.55 7.75 5.59
N VAL A 84 -5.36 8.80 5.58
CA VAL A 84 -6.61 8.82 4.80
C VAL A 84 -6.29 8.82 3.29
N PHE A 85 -5.26 9.56 2.87
CA PHE A 85 -4.80 9.53 1.48
C PHE A 85 -4.30 8.13 1.08
N LEU A 86 -3.47 7.49 1.91
CA LEU A 86 -2.95 6.15 1.66
C LEU A 86 -4.08 5.12 1.50
N ASN A 87 -5.12 5.19 2.32
CA ASN A 87 -6.30 4.33 2.19
C ASN A 87 -7.08 4.59 0.89
N SER A 88 -6.93 5.76 0.28
CA SER A 88 -7.64 6.14 -0.94
C SER A 88 -6.83 5.89 -2.22
N GLN A 89 -5.54 5.54 -2.13
CA GLN A 89 -4.66 5.38 -3.29
C GLN A 89 -5.17 4.37 -4.31
N TYR A 90 -5.76 3.27 -3.83
CA TYR A 90 -6.38 2.27 -4.69
C TYR A 90 -7.50 2.88 -5.55
N THR A 91 -8.46 3.52 -4.90
CA THR A 91 -9.60 4.15 -5.58
C THR A 91 -9.13 5.27 -6.50
N ILE A 92 -8.14 6.06 -6.09
CA ILE A 92 -7.53 7.10 -6.95
C ILE A 92 -6.97 6.49 -8.23
N LEU A 93 -6.19 5.42 -8.14
CA LEU A 93 -5.65 4.72 -9.31
C LEU A 93 -6.76 4.20 -10.22
N ARG A 94 -7.80 3.58 -9.64
CA ARG A 94 -8.96 3.07 -10.36
C ARG A 94 -9.68 4.19 -11.12
N LEU A 95 -9.91 5.32 -10.47
CA LEU A 95 -10.58 6.48 -11.05
C LEU A 95 -9.79 7.03 -12.25
N ILE A 96 -8.48 7.19 -12.11
CA ILE A 96 -7.61 7.72 -13.18
C ILE A 96 -7.54 6.75 -14.36
N LEU A 97 -7.23 5.48 -14.10
CA LEU A 97 -6.86 4.53 -15.14
C LEU A 97 -8.05 3.80 -15.78
N ASN A 98 -9.13 3.57 -15.03
CA ASN A 98 -10.25 2.75 -15.48
C ASN A 98 -11.51 3.60 -15.75
N GLU A 99 -11.79 4.57 -14.88
CA GLU A 99 -13.00 5.42 -14.98
C GLU A 99 -12.77 6.72 -15.77
N GLY A 100 -11.52 7.02 -16.15
CA GLY A 100 -11.19 8.16 -17.01
C GLY A 100 -11.28 9.52 -16.31
N PHE A 101 -11.07 9.56 -15.00
CA PHE A 101 -10.97 10.82 -14.28
C PHE A 101 -9.67 11.54 -14.66
N ASP A 102 -9.81 12.73 -15.23
CA ASP A 102 -8.74 13.52 -15.85
C ASP A 102 -8.29 14.72 -15.01
N ASP A 103 -9.02 15.06 -13.93
CA ASP A 103 -8.66 16.14 -13.03
C ASP A 103 -8.80 15.82 -11.53
N SER A 104 -7.98 16.51 -10.72
CA SER A 104 -7.92 16.34 -9.27
C SER A 104 -9.21 16.71 -8.53
N LYS A 105 -10.02 17.63 -9.05
CA LYS A 105 -11.28 18.06 -8.41
C LYS A 105 -12.34 16.97 -8.52
N LYS A 106 -12.46 16.31 -9.67
CA LYS A 106 -13.37 15.16 -9.85
C LYS A 106 -13.03 14.03 -8.90
N ILE A 107 -11.75 13.67 -8.79
CA ILE A 107 -11.29 12.61 -7.89
C ILE A 107 -11.62 12.98 -6.43
N TYR A 108 -11.28 14.21 -6.02
CA TYR A 108 -11.58 14.68 -4.67
C TYR A 108 -13.08 14.60 -4.35
N ASN A 109 -13.94 15.11 -5.23
CA ASN A 109 -15.39 15.12 -5.03
C ASN A 109 -15.96 13.70 -4.97
N PHE A 110 -15.45 12.78 -5.80
CA PHE A 110 -15.86 11.38 -5.76
C PHE A 110 -15.50 10.74 -4.41
N LEU A 111 -14.25 10.92 -3.96
CA LEU A 111 -13.80 10.36 -2.68
C LEU A 111 -14.50 11.02 -1.49
N LEU A 112 -14.82 12.31 -1.57
CA LEU A 112 -15.57 13.05 -0.57
C LEU A 112 -16.99 12.50 -0.43
N ASN A 113 -17.70 12.36 -1.56
CA ASN A 113 -19.08 11.86 -1.59
C ASN A 113 -19.20 10.41 -1.09
N ASN A 114 -18.18 9.59 -1.32
CA ASN A 114 -18.11 8.22 -0.81
C ASN A 114 -17.58 8.13 0.64
N GLY A 115 -17.25 9.26 1.27
CA GLY A 115 -16.75 9.30 2.65
C GLY A 115 -15.31 8.80 2.82
N SER A 116 -14.59 8.53 1.73
CA SER A 116 -13.21 8.03 1.73
C SER A 116 -12.20 9.05 2.26
N LEU A 117 -12.54 10.34 2.24
CA LEU A 117 -11.70 11.43 2.77
C LEU A 117 -11.96 11.77 4.25
N LYS A 118 -12.80 11.00 4.95
CA LYS A 118 -13.10 11.26 6.37
C LYS A 118 -11.91 10.89 7.27
N ILE A 119 -11.50 11.84 8.11
CA ILE A 119 -10.52 11.65 9.19
C ILE A 119 -11.17 10.92 10.38
N VAL A 120 -12.41 11.28 10.71
CA VAL A 120 -13.22 10.64 11.77
C VAL A 120 -14.51 10.09 11.17
N LYS A 121 -14.75 8.78 11.29
CA LYS A 121 -15.89 8.10 10.66
C LYS A 121 -17.26 8.69 11.05
N ASN A 122 -17.41 9.15 12.29
CA ASN A 122 -18.68 9.62 12.86
C ASN A 122 -18.85 11.16 12.82
N ASP A 123 -17.92 11.90 12.21
CA ASP A 123 -17.99 13.35 12.12
C ASP A 123 -18.00 13.76 10.64
N GLU A 124 -19.13 14.29 10.18
CA GLU A 124 -19.34 14.67 8.78
C GLU A 124 -18.45 15.85 8.36
N ASN A 125 -18.00 16.66 9.32
CA ASN A 125 -17.15 17.83 9.05
C ASN A 125 -15.66 17.49 9.13
N SER A 126 -15.30 16.27 9.51
CA SER A 126 -13.92 15.85 9.67
C SER A 126 -13.39 15.20 8.39
N VAL A 127 -13.05 16.03 7.41
CA VAL A 127 -12.52 15.61 6.10
C VAL A 127 -11.18 16.26 5.80
N ILE A 128 -10.33 15.61 5.00
CA ILE A 128 -9.12 16.27 4.47
C ILE A 128 -9.57 17.42 3.55
N LYS A 129 -8.96 18.60 3.70
CA LYS A 129 -9.21 19.74 2.81
C LYS A 129 -8.65 19.47 1.41
N TYR A 130 -9.25 20.07 0.39
CA TYR A 130 -8.78 19.91 -0.99
C TYR A 130 -7.31 20.30 -1.17
N ILE A 131 -6.88 21.39 -0.52
CA ILE A 131 -5.47 21.82 -0.55
C ILE A 131 -4.46 20.76 -0.10
N ASP A 132 -4.78 20.02 0.95
CA ASP A 132 -3.91 18.96 1.48
C ASP A 132 -3.98 17.71 0.58
N PHE A 133 -5.16 17.45 0.01
CA PHE A 133 -5.38 16.34 -0.90
C PHE A 133 -4.61 16.51 -2.23
N TYR A 134 -4.74 17.65 -2.92
CA TYR A 134 -4.14 17.79 -4.25
C TYR A 134 -2.61 17.76 -4.18
N LYS A 135 -2.00 18.28 -3.11
CA LYS A 135 -0.54 18.18 -2.88
C LYS A 135 -0.09 16.72 -2.75
N LYS A 136 -0.84 15.91 -1.99
CA LYS A 136 -0.56 14.47 -1.87
C LYS A 136 -0.80 13.73 -3.18
N LEU A 137 -1.81 14.15 -3.94
CA LEU A 137 -2.11 13.60 -5.24
C LEU A 137 -0.99 13.90 -6.25
N GLU A 138 -0.48 15.13 -6.26
CA GLU A 138 0.65 15.56 -7.09
C GLU A 138 1.90 14.72 -6.85
N ASP A 139 2.29 14.51 -5.59
CA ASP A 139 3.39 13.62 -5.21
C ASP A 139 3.15 12.18 -5.71
N PHE A 140 1.93 11.68 -5.55
CA PHE A 140 1.54 10.33 -5.90
C PHE A 140 1.56 10.08 -7.42
N ILE A 141 0.97 10.97 -8.21
CA ILE A 141 0.95 10.85 -9.67
C ILE A 141 2.36 10.96 -10.25
N SER A 142 3.20 11.83 -9.67
CA SER A 142 4.60 12.00 -10.10
C SER A 142 5.40 10.73 -9.84
N THR A 143 5.25 10.15 -8.63
CA THR A 143 5.91 8.88 -8.27
C THR A 143 5.46 7.71 -9.15
N LYS A 144 4.22 7.76 -9.64
CA LYS A 144 3.59 6.70 -10.45
C LYS A 144 3.61 6.97 -11.95
N ASN A 145 4.20 8.08 -12.41
CA ASN A 145 4.19 8.52 -13.81
C ASN A 145 2.78 8.50 -14.43
N LEU A 146 1.78 9.01 -13.70
CA LEU A 146 0.39 9.09 -14.16
C LEU A 146 0.11 10.44 -14.81
N SER A 147 -0.69 10.45 -15.89
CA SER A 147 -1.19 11.68 -16.50
C SER A 147 -2.50 12.09 -15.82
N LEU A 148 -2.47 13.21 -15.10
CA LEU A 148 -3.64 13.80 -14.46
C LEU A 148 -3.47 15.32 -14.34
N LYS A 149 -4.52 16.09 -14.63
CA LYS A 149 -4.51 17.54 -14.41
C LYS A 149 -4.70 17.87 -12.93
N ILE A 150 -3.68 18.46 -12.29
CA ILE A 150 -3.81 19.04 -10.94
C ILE A 150 -4.35 20.47 -11.09
N ILE A 151 -5.44 20.77 -10.36
CA ILE A 151 -6.06 22.11 -10.31
C ILE A 151 -5.89 22.66 -8.90
N PRO A 152 -4.89 23.52 -8.63
CA PRO A 152 -4.69 24.15 -7.32
C PRO A 152 -5.90 25.01 -6.91
N GLU A 153 -6.04 25.29 -5.61
CA GLU A 153 -7.20 26.01 -5.06
C GLU A 153 -7.14 27.54 -5.24
N ASP A 154 -6.15 28.08 -5.96
CA ASP A 154 -6.11 29.48 -6.38
C ASP A 154 -5.75 29.59 -7.87
N GLU A 155 -6.79 29.69 -8.72
CA GLU A 155 -6.79 30.43 -9.99
C GLU A 155 -8.21 30.41 -10.59
N ASP A 156 -9.08 31.28 -10.06
CA ASP A 156 -10.03 31.96 -10.94
C ASP A 156 -9.23 33.03 -11.70
N ASN A 157 -9.22 32.94 -13.03
CA ASN A 157 -8.74 33.92 -14.04
C ASN A 157 -7.22 34.10 -14.27
N LEU A 158 -6.67 33.52 -15.35
CA LEU A 158 -6.35 34.17 -16.65
C LEU A 158 -5.23 33.45 -17.44
N ASN A 159 -5.58 33.08 -18.68
CA ASN A 159 -4.77 33.03 -19.91
C ASN A 159 -3.59 32.04 -20.08
N GLU A 160 -3.63 31.43 -21.27
CA GLU A 160 -2.64 30.64 -22.00
C GLU A 160 -1.16 31.00 -21.81
N VAL A 161 -0.30 29.97 -21.72
CA VAL A 161 0.95 29.89 -22.50
C VAL A 161 1.22 28.44 -22.91
N ASP A 162 1.45 28.27 -24.21
CA ASP A 162 1.90 27.08 -24.94
C ASP A 162 3.44 26.96 -24.86
N ILE A 163 4.01 25.80 -24.49
CA ILE A 163 5.42 25.47 -24.76
C ILE A 163 5.58 23.98 -25.11
N LYS A 164 6.11 23.78 -26.32
CA LYS A 164 6.60 22.53 -26.93
C LYS A 164 7.97 22.08 -26.40
N ASN A 165 8.26 20.80 -26.68
CA ASN A 165 9.55 20.07 -26.69
C ASN A 165 9.94 19.46 -25.33
N GLU A 166 10.49 18.25 -25.23
CA GLU A 166 11.39 17.56 -26.16
C GLU A 166 11.35 16.03 -25.91
N ILE A 167 11.50 15.25 -26.98
CA ILE A 167 11.57 13.78 -26.96
C ILE A 167 13.00 13.38 -26.55
N HIS A 168 13.12 12.44 -25.63
CA HIS A 168 14.36 11.70 -25.40
C HIS A 168 14.14 10.22 -25.69
N ASP A 169 14.97 9.72 -26.61
CA ASP A 169 15.09 8.32 -26.99
C ASP A 169 15.32 7.45 -25.75
N SER A 170 14.51 6.41 -25.62
CA SER A 170 14.80 5.25 -24.78
C SER A 170 14.55 3.99 -25.60
N GLU A 171 15.45 3.04 -25.37
CA GLU A 171 15.68 1.81 -26.10
C GLU A 171 14.39 1.01 -26.38
N ILE A 172 14.39 0.28 -27.50
CA ILE A 172 13.30 -0.60 -27.93
C ILE A 172 13.10 -1.71 -26.89
N VAL A 173 12.21 -1.45 -25.94
CA VAL A 173 11.47 -2.47 -25.18
C VAL A 173 10.17 -2.68 -25.95
N GLU A 174 9.78 -3.94 -26.19
CA GLU A 174 8.49 -4.26 -26.82
C GLU A 174 7.36 -3.38 -26.25
N ILE A 175 6.71 -2.62 -27.13
CA ILE A 175 5.63 -1.71 -26.79
C ILE A 175 4.42 -2.56 -26.37
N ILE A 176 4.37 -2.91 -25.09
CA ILE A 176 3.15 -3.40 -24.46
C ILE A 176 2.22 -2.19 -24.37
N ASP A 177 1.12 -2.23 -25.11
CA ASP A 177 0.09 -1.19 -25.08
C ASP A 177 -0.46 -1.03 -23.65
N ASN A 178 -0.02 0.03 -22.97
CA ASN A 178 -0.43 0.38 -21.61
C ASN A 178 -1.90 0.83 -21.51
N THR A 179 -2.66 0.80 -22.61
CA THR A 179 -4.12 0.99 -22.61
C THR A 179 -4.91 -0.31 -22.76
N LYS A 180 -4.21 -1.44 -23.01
CA LYS A 180 -4.83 -2.74 -23.16
C LYS A 180 -5.66 -3.09 -21.93
N ARG A 181 -6.94 -3.37 -22.18
CA ARG A 181 -7.90 -3.84 -21.19
C ARG A 181 -7.83 -5.36 -21.09
N ILE A 182 -7.72 -5.84 -19.86
CA ILE A 182 -7.55 -7.23 -19.50
C ILE A 182 -8.69 -7.61 -18.56
N ASP A 183 -9.35 -8.70 -18.88
CA ASP A 183 -10.39 -9.31 -18.08
C ASP A 183 -9.78 -10.24 -17.03
N ILE A 184 -10.08 -10.01 -15.75
CA ILE A 184 -9.63 -10.82 -14.63
C ILE A 184 -10.84 -11.56 -14.05
N GLU A 185 -10.77 -12.90 -14.05
CA GLU A 185 -11.78 -13.73 -13.38
C GLU A 185 -11.63 -13.64 -11.86
N LEU A 186 -12.76 -13.48 -11.19
CA LEU A 186 -12.89 -13.43 -9.74
C LEU A 186 -13.33 -14.78 -9.16
N ILE A 187 -13.17 -14.95 -7.85
CA ILE A 187 -13.47 -16.21 -7.13
C ILE A 187 -14.95 -16.61 -7.27
N ASP A 188 -15.84 -15.63 -7.43
CA ASP A 188 -17.28 -15.83 -7.65
C ASP A 188 -17.65 -16.11 -9.13
N ASP A 189 -16.64 -16.37 -9.97
CA ASP A 189 -16.75 -16.58 -11.42
C ASP A 189 -17.20 -15.34 -12.23
N SER A 190 -17.28 -14.17 -11.59
CA SER A 190 -17.44 -12.90 -12.31
C SER A 190 -16.13 -12.43 -12.95
N THR A 191 -16.20 -11.37 -13.76
CA THR A 191 -15.04 -10.81 -14.46
C THR A 191 -14.97 -9.30 -14.24
N GLU A 192 -13.79 -8.81 -13.85
CA GLU A 192 -13.48 -7.38 -13.82
C GLU A 192 -12.46 -7.01 -14.89
N THR A 193 -12.76 -5.95 -15.65
CA THR A 193 -11.87 -5.45 -16.70
C THR A 193 -10.97 -4.33 -16.17
N HIS A 194 -9.66 -4.51 -16.28
CA HIS A 194 -8.67 -3.54 -15.84
C HIS A 194 -7.63 -3.21 -16.91
N ASN A 195 -7.06 -2.01 -16.83
CA ASN A 195 -5.91 -1.63 -17.63
C ASN A 195 -4.64 -2.38 -17.17
N ILE A 196 -3.79 -2.81 -18.10
CA ILE A 196 -2.51 -3.47 -17.80
C ILE A 196 -1.59 -2.68 -16.84
N SER A 197 -1.62 -1.35 -16.92
CA SER A 197 -0.88 -0.43 -16.03
C SER A 197 -1.35 -0.54 -14.59
N PHE A 198 -2.65 -0.73 -14.36
CA PHE A 198 -3.20 -1.02 -13.03
C PHE A 198 -2.72 -2.39 -12.55
N LEU A 199 -2.80 -3.44 -13.38
CA LEU A 199 -2.39 -4.80 -13.02
C LEU A 199 -0.87 -4.92 -12.73
N LYS A 200 -0.04 -4.05 -13.33
CA LYS A 200 1.39 -3.92 -13.04
C LYS A 200 1.71 -3.28 -11.69
N ASN A 201 0.75 -2.57 -11.09
CA ASN A 201 0.95 -1.81 -9.87
C ASN A 201 0.12 -2.32 -8.68
N TYR A 202 -0.91 -3.13 -8.94
CA TYR A 202 -1.89 -3.46 -7.92
C TYR A 202 -2.57 -4.82 -8.10
N TYR A 203 -3.29 -5.23 -7.06
CA TYR A 203 -4.07 -6.47 -6.98
C TYR A 203 -5.49 -6.24 -6.51
N ILE A 204 -6.43 -7.06 -6.98
CA ILE A 204 -7.85 -6.86 -6.75
C ILE A 204 -8.22 -7.41 -5.37
N VAL A 205 -8.88 -6.59 -4.57
CA VAL A 205 -9.37 -6.94 -3.24
C VAL A 205 -10.84 -6.56 -3.08
N GLU A 206 -11.54 -7.26 -2.20
CA GLU A 206 -12.94 -6.93 -1.88
C GLU A 206 -13.03 -5.53 -1.23
N GLU A 207 -13.82 -4.66 -1.84
CA GLU A 207 -14.06 -3.32 -1.30
C GLU A 207 -14.84 -3.41 0.01
N PHE A 208 -14.45 -2.60 1.01
CA PHE A 208 -15.13 -2.50 2.31
C PHE A 208 -15.11 -3.76 3.20
N SER A 209 -14.34 -4.81 2.88
CA SER A 209 -14.28 -6.04 3.69
C SER A 209 -13.75 -5.83 5.11
N GLY A 210 -13.03 -4.73 5.35
CA GLY A 210 -12.40 -4.42 6.64
C GLY A 210 -11.18 -5.28 6.96
N LYS A 211 -10.87 -6.28 6.13
CA LYS A 211 -9.62 -7.05 6.16
C LYS A 211 -8.55 -6.33 5.35
N LYS A 212 -7.29 -6.50 5.76
CA LYS A 212 -6.16 -5.88 5.07
C LYS A 212 -5.84 -6.57 3.72
N PHE A 213 -6.11 -7.87 3.63
CA PHE A 213 -5.95 -8.68 2.43
C PHE A 213 -7.22 -9.49 2.24
N ASP A 214 -7.95 -9.20 1.17
CA ASP A 214 -9.14 -9.95 0.78
C ASP A 214 -9.12 -10.15 -0.72
N PHE A 215 -8.17 -10.96 -1.17
CA PHE A 215 -7.97 -11.18 -2.60
C PHE A 215 -9.19 -11.90 -3.18
N ILE A 216 -9.81 -11.27 -4.17
CA ILE A 216 -10.98 -11.82 -4.86
C ILE A 216 -10.63 -12.40 -6.22
N GLU A 217 -9.35 -12.45 -6.58
CA GLU A 217 -8.87 -12.97 -7.85
C GLU A 217 -8.89 -14.50 -7.89
N LYS A 218 -9.48 -15.08 -8.92
CA LYS A 218 -9.56 -16.53 -9.09
C LYS A 218 -8.19 -17.16 -9.34
N ASN A 219 -7.36 -16.49 -10.12
CA ASN A 219 -6.05 -16.97 -10.54
C ASN A 219 -4.95 -16.54 -9.57
N LEU A 220 -5.05 -17.04 -8.35
CA LEU A 220 -4.07 -16.87 -7.28
C LEU A 220 -3.21 -18.11 -7.09
N TYR A 221 -1.89 -17.93 -7.02
CA TYR A 221 -0.89 -18.98 -6.82
C TYR A 221 0.03 -18.63 -5.66
N LEU A 222 0.48 -19.63 -4.91
CA LEU A 222 1.51 -19.46 -3.87
C LEU A 222 2.72 -20.32 -4.20
N ILE A 223 3.88 -19.67 -4.31
CA ILE A 223 5.19 -20.31 -4.33
C ILE A 223 5.66 -20.39 -2.88
N PRO A 224 5.77 -21.59 -2.29
CA PRO A 224 6.23 -21.75 -0.92
C PRO A 224 7.75 -21.57 -0.82
N ASN A 225 8.27 -21.18 0.34
CA ASN A 225 9.68 -21.38 0.66
C ASN A 225 9.96 -22.89 0.88
N THR A 226 9.07 -23.52 1.64
CA THR A 226 9.14 -24.92 2.05
C THR A 226 7.76 -25.57 1.96
N ASN A 227 7.68 -26.81 1.49
CA ASN A 227 6.47 -27.62 1.56
C ASN A 227 6.82 -29.11 1.59
N GLU A 228 6.26 -29.87 2.55
CA GLU A 228 6.45 -31.32 2.66
C GLU A 228 7.94 -31.76 2.63
N GLY A 229 8.82 -31.05 3.37
CA GLY A 229 10.25 -31.34 3.44
C GLY A 229 11.07 -30.96 2.21
N LYS A 230 10.45 -30.27 1.24
CA LYS A 230 11.09 -29.68 0.06
C LYS A 230 11.34 -28.20 0.29
N ILE A 231 12.56 -27.75 -0.01
CA ILE A 231 12.97 -26.34 -0.06
C ILE A 231 12.96 -25.90 -1.52
N PHE A 232 12.26 -24.81 -1.81
CA PHE A 232 12.03 -24.29 -3.15
C PHE A 232 12.98 -23.12 -3.43
N ASP A 233 13.75 -23.19 -4.51
CA ASP A 233 14.62 -22.10 -4.95
C ASP A 233 13.81 -21.11 -5.80
N PHE A 234 13.43 -19.99 -5.20
CA PHE A 234 12.60 -18.99 -5.87
C PHE A 234 13.24 -18.39 -7.12
N THR A 235 14.57 -18.25 -7.16
CA THR A 235 15.28 -17.73 -8.33
C THR A 235 15.13 -18.69 -9.50
N MET A 236 15.31 -19.99 -9.24
CA MET A 236 15.17 -21.03 -10.26
C MET A 236 13.70 -21.24 -10.66
N ILE A 237 12.76 -21.06 -9.72
CA ILE A 237 11.33 -21.11 -10.01
C ILE A 237 10.88 -19.93 -10.89
N LYS A 238 11.45 -18.73 -10.71
CA LYS A 238 11.21 -17.61 -11.62
C LYS A 238 11.61 -17.95 -13.05
N GLU A 239 12.78 -18.56 -13.24
CA GLU A 239 13.22 -19.04 -14.56
C GLU A 239 12.26 -20.10 -15.12
N LEU A 240 11.86 -21.07 -14.30
CA LEU A 240 10.89 -22.11 -14.69
C LEU A 240 9.57 -21.51 -15.19
N ILE A 241 9.02 -20.54 -14.45
CA ILE A 241 7.77 -19.87 -14.80
C ILE A 241 7.91 -19.18 -16.16
N LYS A 242 9.04 -18.50 -16.40
CA LYS A 242 9.35 -17.80 -17.65
C LYS A 242 9.48 -18.73 -18.85
N ASP A 243 10.14 -19.87 -18.65
CA ASP A 243 10.44 -20.83 -19.71
C ASP A 243 9.22 -21.64 -20.13
N VAL A 244 8.41 -22.10 -19.16
CA VAL A 244 7.33 -23.06 -19.42
C VAL A 244 5.97 -22.39 -19.60
N ARG A 245 5.74 -21.22 -18.98
CA ARG A 245 4.53 -20.41 -19.14
C ARG A 245 3.21 -21.15 -18.90
N LEU A 246 3.18 -22.06 -17.91
CA LEU A 246 1.97 -22.85 -17.59
C LEU A 246 0.89 -22.03 -16.87
N MET A 247 1.29 -20.95 -16.20
CA MET A 247 0.39 -20.11 -15.43
C MET A 247 -0.42 -19.20 -16.38
N PRO A 248 -1.73 -18.99 -16.14
CA PRO A 248 -2.51 -18.02 -16.89
C PRO A 248 -1.90 -16.62 -16.79
N GLU A 249 -1.85 -15.89 -17.90
CA GLU A 249 -1.42 -14.48 -17.91
C GLU A 249 -2.24 -13.64 -16.91
N TYR A 250 -1.58 -12.64 -16.31
CA TYR A 250 -2.12 -11.74 -15.29
C TYR A 250 -2.50 -12.38 -13.94
N SER A 251 -2.12 -13.63 -13.71
CA SER A 251 -2.29 -14.30 -12.41
C SER A 251 -1.59 -13.55 -11.28
N LEU A 252 -2.20 -13.55 -10.10
CA LEU A 252 -1.59 -13.08 -8.87
C LEU A 252 -0.73 -14.20 -8.27
N VAL A 253 0.50 -13.87 -7.92
CA VAL A 253 1.49 -14.83 -7.41
C VAL A 253 2.04 -14.35 -6.09
N LEU A 254 1.84 -15.14 -5.06
CA LEU A 254 2.43 -14.93 -3.76
C LEU A 254 3.71 -15.75 -3.67
N TYR A 255 4.73 -15.20 -3.05
CA TYR A 255 5.93 -15.93 -2.66
C TYR A 255 6.07 -15.84 -1.15
N ASP A 256 5.97 -16.99 -0.49
CA ASP A 256 6.24 -17.10 0.93
C ASP A 256 7.75 -17.10 1.16
N ASN A 257 8.25 -16.05 1.80
CA ASN A 257 9.66 -15.92 2.20
C ASN A 257 9.79 -15.85 3.73
N SER A 258 8.78 -16.34 4.45
CA SER A 258 8.65 -16.22 5.90
C SER A 258 9.88 -16.75 6.65
N ASN A 259 10.47 -17.84 6.18
CA ASN A 259 11.66 -18.46 6.76
C ASN A 259 12.94 -17.60 6.67
N ILE A 260 12.99 -16.61 5.76
CA ILE A 260 14.18 -15.80 5.52
C ILE A 260 14.02 -14.40 6.12
N ASP A 261 12.93 -13.70 5.81
CA ASP A 261 12.72 -12.30 6.25
C ASP A 261 11.34 -12.02 6.84
N ALA A 262 10.59 -13.09 7.18
CA ALA A 262 9.24 -13.00 7.75
C ALA A 262 8.21 -12.27 6.85
N LYS A 263 8.45 -12.21 5.52
CA LYS A 263 7.53 -11.58 4.56
C LYS A 263 6.93 -12.55 3.55
N ILE A 264 5.80 -12.12 3.00
CA ILE A 264 5.21 -12.64 1.78
C ILE A 264 5.28 -11.54 0.74
N TYR A 265 5.76 -11.90 -0.45
CA TYR A 265 5.86 -10.99 -1.58
C TYR A 265 4.73 -11.26 -2.56
N ILE A 266 4.22 -10.20 -3.17
CA ILE A 266 3.13 -10.23 -4.13
C ILE A 266 3.69 -9.85 -5.49
N TYR A 267 3.43 -10.69 -6.48
CA TYR A 267 3.83 -10.51 -7.86
C TYR A 267 2.60 -10.65 -8.78
N ARG A 268 2.68 -10.01 -9.94
CA ARG A 268 1.80 -10.25 -11.09
C ARG A 268 2.57 -11.01 -12.15
N TYR A 269 2.00 -12.09 -12.66
CA TYR A 269 2.56 -12.76 -13.83
C TYR A 269 2.12 -12.03 -15.10
N ILE A 270 3.07 -11.46 -15.85
CA ILE A 270 2.80 -10.71 -17.09
C ILE A 270 3.86 -11.08 -18.13
N ASN A 271 3.40 -11.52 -19.30
CA ASN A 271 4.21 -11.87 -20.47
C ASN A 271 5.36 -12.83 -20.12
N GLY A 272 5.10 -13.84 -19.29
CA GLY A 272 6.14 -14.77 -18.85
C GLY A 272 6.97 -14.33 -17.64
N ASP A 273 6.84 -13.10 -17.15
CA ASP A 273 7.68 -12.59 -16.05
C ASP A 273 6.86 -12.27 -14.80
N LEU A 274 7.50 -12.35 -13.61
CA LEU A 274 6.90 -11.96 -12.34
C LEU A 274 7.24 -10.50 -12.01
N VAL A 275 6.26 -9.61 -12.20
CA VAL A 275 6.35 -8.18 -11.86
C VAL A 275 6.02 -8.00 -10.39
N PHE A 276 6.94 -7.41 -9.62
CA PHE A 276 6.74 -7.16 -8.19
C PHE A 276 5.68 -6.08 -7.96
N LEU A 277 4.73 -6.33 -7.04
CA LEU A 277 3.67 -5.39 -6.68
C LEU A 277 3.86 -4.82 -5.27
N ASP A 278 3.95 -5.70 -4.27
CA ASP A 278 3.96 -5.32 -2.85
C ASP A 278 4.48 -6.45 -1.95
N SER A 279 4.67 -6.20 -0.65
CA SER A 279 5.02 -7.21 0.34
C SER A 279 4.34 -6.97 1.69
N PHE A 280 4.06 -8.03 2.43
CA PHE A 280 3.45 -7.93 3.75
C PHE A 280 4.04 -8.94 4.75
N SER A 281 3.78 -8.72 6.04
CA SER A 281 4.26 -9.61 7.09
C SER A 281 3.56 -10.96 7.01
N SER A 282 4.33 -12.04 7.02
CA SER A 282 3.84 -13.43 7.05
C SER A 282 2.86 -13.71 8.19
N LEU A 283 2.91 -12.96 9.30
CA LEU A 283 1.95 -13.08 10.40
C LEU A 283 0.50 -12.80 9.98
N LEU A 284 0.29 -12.06 8.89
CA LEU A 284 -1.03 -11.71 8.37
C LEU A 284 -1.62 -12.81 7.48
N ILE A 285 -0.86 -13.89 7.21
CA ILE A 285 -1.32 -15.02 6.39
C ILE A 285 -2.49 -15.78 7.05
N VAL A 286 -2.57 -15.73 8.39
CA VAL A 286 -3.60 -16.43 9.17
C VAL A 286 -5.01 -15.96 8.80
N ASP A 287 -5.15 -14.67 8.43
CA ASP A 287 -6.44 -14.08 8.06
C ASP A 287 -6.96 -14.57 6.69
N ILE A 288 -6.10 -15.21 5.90
CA ILE A 288 -6.37 -15.66 4.52
C ILE A 288 -5.94 -17.12 4.27
N LEU A 289 -5.82 -17.93 5.33
CA LEU A 289 -5.16 -19.24 5.29
C LEU A 289 -5.81 -20.23 4.29
N ASP A 290 -7.13 -20.26 4.21
CA ASP A 290 -7.86 -21.15 3.28
C ASP A 290 -7.55 -20.82 1.82
N LEU A 291 -7.56 -19.53 1.50
CA LEU A 291 -7.21 -19.01 0.18
C LEU A 291 -5.75 -19.37 -0.18
N ILE A 292 -4.84 -19.23 0.78
CA ILE A 292 -3.42 -19.54 0.62
C ILE A 292 -3.21 -21.03 0.35
N ASN A 293 -3.89 -21.91 1.08
CA ASN A 293 -3.80 -23.36 0.88
C ASN A 293 -4.29 -23.76 -0.53
N LEU A 294 -5.36 -23.14 -1.02
CA LEU A 294 -5.84 -23.33 -2.39
C LEU A 294 -4.82 -22.84 -3.42
N ALA A 295 -4.22 -21.68 -3.20
CA ALA A 295 -3.20 -21.10 -4.07
C ALA A 295 -1.93 -21.96 -4.13
N LEU A 296 -1.50 -22.51 -2.99
CA LEU A 296 -0.37 -23.44 -2.91
C LEU A 296 -0.66 -24.72 -3.69
N LYS A 297 -1.83 -25.32 -3.47
CA LYS A 297 -2.25 -26.54 -4.18
C LYS A 297 -2.29 -26.32 -5.69
N LYS A 298 -2.80 -25.17 -6.15
CA LYS A 298 -2.80 -24.79 -7.58
C LYS A 298 -1.37 -24.77 -8.13
N PHE A 299 -0.44 -24.08 -7.47
CA PHE A 299 0.95 -23.99 -7.90
C PHE A 299 1.64 -25.36 -7.97
N LEU A 300 1.55 -26.15 -6.89
CA LEU A 300 2.18 -27.47 -6.83
C LEU A 300 1.60 -28.45 -7.85
N THR A 301 0.30 -28.38 -8.11
CA THR A 301 -0.34 -29.20 -9.14
C THR A 301 0.13 -28.79 -10.53
N LEU A 302 0.19 -27.49 -10.80
CA LEU A 302 0.57 -26.96 -12.10
C LEU A 302 2.02 -27.31 -12.48
N TYR A 303 2.93 -27.25 -11.51
CA TYR A 303 4.36 -27.51 -11.73
C TYR A 303 4.83 -28.88 -11.21
N LYS A 304 3.90 -29.80 -10.90
CA LYS A 304 4.18 -31.09 -10.25
C LYS A 304 5.35 -31.85 -10.90
N ILE A 305 5.36 -31.93 -12.23
CA ILE A 305 6.36 -32.67 -13.00
C ILE A 305 7.79 -32.14 -12.79
N TYR A 306 7.95 -30.86 -12.44
CA TYR A 306 9.25 -30.22 -12.21
C TYR A 306 9.77 -30.44 -10.79
N PHE A 307 8.95 -30.96 -9.87
CA PHE A 307 9.28 -31.09 -8.45
C PHE A 307 9.30 -32.54 -7.96
N GLU A 308 9.27 -33.53 -8.85
CA GLU A 308 9.19 -34.95 -8.48
C GLU A 308 10.46 -35.48 -7.80
N LYS A 309 11.63 -34.91 -8.12
CA LYS A 309 12.93 -35.28 -7.56
C LYS A 309 13.75 -34.03 -7.26
N GLU A 310 14.80 -34.19 -6.45
CA GLU A 310 15.77 -33.12 -6.21
C GLU A 310 16.39 -32.65 -7.53
N ASN A 311 16.42 -31.34 -7.71
CA ASN A 311 16.92 -30.68 -8.92
C ASN A 311 17.24 -29.21 -8.64
N LYS A 312 17.45 -28.42 -9.69
CA LYS A 312 17.77 -26.99 -9.54
C LYS A 312 16.63 -26.17 -8.93
N TYR A 313 15.38 -26.62 -9.00
CA TYR A 313 14.21 -25.90 -8.46
C TYR A 313 13.90 -26.27 -7.01
N VAL A 314 14.21 -27.50 -6.60
CA VAL A 314 13.82 -28.06 -5.30
C VAL A 314 14.92 -28.91 -4.70
N LYS A 315 15.21 -28.71 -3.41
CA LYS A 315 16.07 -29.54 -2.56
C LYS A 315 15.26 -30.16 -1.42
N TYR A 316 15.79 -31.17 -0.74
CA TYR A 316 15.16 -31.72 0.46
C TYR A 316 15.86 -31.19 1.72
N GLU A 317 15.13 -31.01 2.82
CA GLU A 317 15.67 -30.41 4.06
C GLU A 317 16.81 -31.22 4.70
N ASN A 318 17.03 -32.46 4.28
CA ASN A 318 18.03 -33.40 4.82
C ASN A 318 19.02 -33.96 3.77
N SER A 319 19.13 -33.32 2.59
CA SER A 319 20.09 -33.70 1.53
C SER A 319 21.41 -32.96 1.63
#